data_AF-A0A815W663-F1
#
_entry.id   AF-A0A815W663-F1
#
_cell.length_a   1.000
_cell.length_b   1.000
_cell.length_c   1.000
_cell.angle_alpha   90.00
_cell.angle_beta   90.00
_cell.angle_gamma   90.00
#
_symmetry.space_group_name_H-M   'P 1'
#
loop_
_entity.id
_entity.type
_entity.pdbx_description
1 polymer ?
#
loop_
_entity_poly.entity_id
_entity_poly.type
_entity_poly.pdbx_seq_one_letter_code
_entity_poly.pdbx_strand_id
1 'polypeptide(L)'
;MQNIQVFQLIERKQLYEKILPNIQTLMAINQNYLDAVFSKKSDDTRDFHTRQVSLYAEYEPTKLMGFLRKAGNYNIQEALSICEKKRLPRETVFLCGRSGNGRVALQIILNELKDIEAAIEFFV
;
A
#
# COMPACT_ATOMS: atom_id res chain seq x y z
N MET A 1 -38.99 0.37 -0.31
CA MET A 1 -37.71 0.91 0.20
C MET A 1 -36.45 0.39 -0.52
N GLN A 2 -36.49 -0.71 -1.29
CA GLN A 2 -35.30 -1.25 -2.01
C GLN A 2 -34.85 -0.43 -3.25
N ASN A 3 -35.74 0.29 -3.94
CA ASN A 3 -35.39 0.97 -5.21
C ASN A 3 -34.47 2.19 -5.06
N ILE A 4 -34.46 2.87 -3.91
CA ILE A 4 -33.65 4.08 -3.70
C ILE A 4 -32.16 3.71 -3.53
N GLN A 5 -31.86 2.59 -2.84
CA GLN A 5 -30.48 2.12 -2.68
C GLN A 5 -29.87 1.67 -4.01
N VAL A 6 -30.64 1.03 -4.89
CA VAL A 6 -30.15 0.60 -6.21
C VAL A 6 -29.81 1.81 -7.08
N PHE A 7 -30.64 2.86 -7.04
CA PHE A 7 -30.39 4.10 -7.78
C PHE A 7 -29.11 4.81 -7.29
N GLN A 8 -28.91 4.90 -5.97
CA GLN A 8 -27.70 5.48 -5.38
C GLN A 8 -26.43 4.69 -5.72
N LEU A 9 -26.51 3.36 -5.81
CA LEU A 9 -25.39 2.51 -6.21
C LEU A 9 -25.02 2.70 -7.70
N ILE A 10 -26.02 2.90 -8.57
CA ILE A 10 -25.81 3.19 -9.99
C ILE A 10 -25.17 4.57 -10.17
N GLU A 11 -25.66 5.59 -9.47
CA GLU A 11 -25.07 6.94 -9.50
C GLU A 11 -23.62 6.95 -9.00
N ARG A 12 -23.34 6.22 -7.90
CA ARG A 12 -21.96 6.05 -7.42
C ARG A 12 -21.10 5.35 -8.47
N LYS A 13 -21.58 4.27 -9.11
CA LYS A 13 -20.82 3.55 -10.15
C LYS A 13 -20.49 4.46 -11.33
N GLN A 14 -21.44 5.26 -11.81
CA GLN A 14 -21.22 6.23 -12.89
C GLN A 14 -20.23 7.33 -12.50
N LEU A 15 -20.27 7.78 -11.25
CA LEU A 15 -19.30 8.72 -10.71
C LEU A 15 -17.88 8.11 -10.65
N TYR A 16 -17.76 6.86 -10.19
CA TYR A 16 -16.50 6.13 -10.19
C TYR A 16 -15.92 5.94 -11.59
N GLU A 17 -16.74 5.58 -12.59
CA GLU A 17 -16.30 5.41 -13.98
C GLU A 17 -15.80 6.72 -14.61
N LYS A 18 -16.33 7.87 -14.18
CA LYS A 18 -15.84 9.19 -14.63
C LYS A 18 -14.54 9.62 -13.96
N ILE A 19 -14.34 9.24 -12.70
CA ILE A 19 -13.17 9.67 -11.91
C ILE A 19 -11.97 8.74 -12.15
N LEU A 20 -12.21 7.45 -12.41
CA LEU A 20 -11.17 6.43 -12.58
C LEU A 20 -10.12 6.76 -13.65
N PRO A 21 -10.47 7.28 -14.85
CA PRO A 21 -9.48 7.65 -15.86
C PRO A 21 -8.60 8.81 -15.39
N ASN A 22 -9.17 9.77 -14.67
CA ASN A 22 -8.44 10.94 -14.19
C ASN A 22 -7.45 10.54 -13.07
N ILE A 23 -7.87 9.65 -12.18
CA ILE A 23 -7.01 9.05 -11.15
C ILE A 23 -5.87 8.23 -11.79
N GLN A 24 -6.17 7.39 -12.80
CA GLN A 24 -5.16 6.64 -13.54
C GLN A 24 -4.19 7.55 -14.29
N THR A 25 -4.69 8.64 -14.86
CA THR A 25 -3.89 9.63 -15.59
C THR A 25 -2.99 10.40 -14.63
N LEU A 26 -3.50 10.84 -13.47
CA LEU A 26 -2.71 11.47 -12.42
C LEU A 26 -1.63 10.52 -11.87
N MET A 27 -1.96 9.24 -11.71
CA MET A 27 -0.98 8.23 -11.33
C MET A 27 0.06 7.97 -12.41
N ALA A 28 -0.34 7.88 -13.68
CA ALA A 28 0.59 7.67 -14.80
C ALA A 28 1.49 8.90 -15.00
N ILE A 29 0.96 10.12 -14.85
CA ILE A 29 1.73 11.36 -14.84
C ILE A 29 2.70 11.36 -13.66
N ASN A 30 2.28 10.94 -12.47
CA ASN A 30 3.17 10.83 -11.32
C ASN A 30 4.28 9.79 -11.57
N GLN A 31 3.96 8.59 -12.06
CA GLN A 31 4.96 7.57 -12.40
C GLN A 31 5.95 8.08 -13.46
N ASN A 32 5.46 8.63 -14.58
CA ASN A 32 6.32 9.16 -15.64
C ASN A 32 7.13 10.38 -15.18
N TYR A 33 6.58 11.23 -14.32
CA TYR A 33 7.29 12.36 -13.72
C TYR A 33 8.37 11.88 -12.76
N LEU A 34 8.08 10.88 -11.93
CA LEU A 34 9.06 10.25 -11.04
C LEU A 34 10.17 9.58 -11.85
N ASP A 35 9.84 8.80 -12.89
CA ASP A 35 10.81 8.20 -13.79
C ASP A 35 11.69 9.26 -14.48
N ALA A 36 11.09 10.36 -14.95
CA ALA A 36 11.81 11.46 -15.58
C ALA A 36 12.71 12.23 -14.62
N VAL A 37 12.25 12.52 -13.40
CA VAL A 37 13.00 13.26 -12.37
C VAL A 37 14.17 12.43 -11.83
N PHE A 38 14.00 11.11 -11.71
CA PHE A 38 15.01 10.22 -11.13
C PHE A 38 15.87 9.47 -12.18
N SER A 39 15.59 9.63 -13.48
CA SER A 39 16.48 9.19 -14.58
C SER A 39 17.84 9.91 -14.61
N LYS A 40 18.00 11.00 -13.84
CA LYS A 40 19.26 11.73 -13.70
C LYS A 40 20.05 11.23 -12.49
N LYS A 41 20.85 10.18 -12.73
CA LYS A 41 21.97 9.69 -11.89
C LYS A 41 21.63 9.36 -10.42
N SER A 42 21.42 8.09 -10.09
CA SER A 42 21.99 7.51 -8.86
C SER A 42 21.97 5.97 -8.86
N ASP A 43 22.97 5.42 -8.20
CA ASP A 43 23.34 4.00 -8.09
C ASP A 43 22.45 3.14 -7.18
N ASP A 44 21.25 3.57 -6.75
CA ASP A 44 20.48 2.70 -5.84
C ASP A 44 18.98 2.65 -6.14
N THR A 45 18.61 1.64 -6.92
CA THR A 45 17.22 1.16 -7.09
C THR A 45 16.48 0.98 -5.76
N ARG A 46 17.23 0.78 -4.66
CA ARG A 46 16.69 0.68 -3.30
C ARG A 46 16.09 1.97 -2.79
N ASP A 47 16.73 3.12 -3.01
CA ASP A 47 16.23 4.42 -2.58
C ASP A 47 14.98 4.80 -3.37
N PHE A 48 14.96 4.47 -4.66
CA PHE A 48 13.79 4.66 -5.52
C PHE A 48 12.58 3.89 -5.01
N HIS A 49 12.69 2.58 -4.80
CA HIS A 49 11.55 1.80 -4.31
C HIS A 49 11.14 2.22 -2.90
N THR A 50 12.07 2.69 -2.06
CA THR A 50 11.73 3.19 -0.72
C THR A 50 10.92 4.50 -0.80
N ARG A 51 11.28 5.40 -1.71
CA ARG A 51 10.47 6.59 -2.04
C ARG A 51 9.09 6.19 -2.56
N GLN A 52 9.03 5.15 -3.39
CA GLN A 52 7.79 4.64 -3.95
C GLN A 52 6.87 4.05 -2.87
N VAL A 53 7.41 3.40 -1.84
CA VAL A 53 6.66 2.99 -0.63
C VAL A 53 5.99 4.20 0.02
N SER A 54 6.72 5.30 0.22
CA SER A 54 6.16 6.53 0.82
C SER A 54 5.01 7.10 -0.01
N LEU A 55 5.13 7.10 -1.34
CA LEU A 55 4.11 7.64 -2.23
C LEU A 55 2.86 6.76 -2.25
N TYR A 56 3.02 5.44 -2.30
CA TYR A 56 1.89 4.52 -2.19
C TYR A 56 1.21 4.65 -0.82
N ALA A 57 1.97 4.72 0.27
CA ALA A 57 1.42 4.87 1.61
C ALA A 57 0.61 6.18 1.79
N GLU A 58 1.00 7.25 1.09
CA GLU A 58 0.33 8.56 1.16
C GLU A 58 -0.91 8.63 0.28
N TYR A 59 -0.80 8.22 -0.99
CA TYR A 59 -1.81 8.55 -2.00
C TYR A 59 -2.62 7.34 -2.45
N GLU A 60 -2.06 6.14 -2.41
CA GLU A 60 -2.66 4.93 -2.98
C GLU A 60 -2.38 3.68 -2.10
N PRO A 61 -2.80 3.67 -0.82
CA PRO A 61 -2.43 2.63 0.14
C PRO A 61 -2.93 1.24 -0.27
N THR A 62 -4.05 1.17 -1.01
CA THR A 62 -4.60 -0.08 -1.56
C THR A 62 -3.65 -0.78 -2.55
N LYS A 63 -2.71 -0.04 -3.16
CA LYS A 63 -1.71 -0.58 -4.08
C LYS A 63 -0.40 -0.93 -3.41
N LEU A 64 -0.17 -0.42 -2.19
CA LEU A 64 1.09 -0.58 -1.48
C LEU A 64 1.43 -2.06 -1.25
N MET A 65 0.49 -2.85 -0.76
CA MET A 65 0.69 -4.29 -0.56
C MET A 65 1.11 -5.02 -1.85
N GLY A 66 0.47 -4.68 -2.98
CA GLY A 66 0.81 -5.24 -4.29
C GLY A 66 2.22 -4.86 -4.74
N PHE A 67 2.64 -3.64 -4.45
CA PHE A 67 4.01 -3.19 -4.68
C PHE A 67 5.01 -3.91 -3.78
N LEU A 68 4.77 -3.96 -2.46
CA LEU A 68 5.68 -4.59 -1.48
C LEU A 68 5.94 -6.08 -1.77
N ARG A 69 4.94 -6.79 -2.32
CA ARG A 69 5.08 -8.20 -2.73
C ARG A 69 5.91 -8.37 -4.01
N LYS A 70 5.84 -7.41 -4.94
CA LYS A 70 6.52 -7.47 -6.24
C LYS A 70 7.93 -6.88 -6.19
N ALA A 71 8.09 -5.74 -5.52
CA ALA A 71 9.37 -5.09 -5.33
C ALA A 71 10.18 -5.85 -4.27
N GLY A 72 11.41 -6.23 -4.61
CA GLY A 72 12.34 -6.88 -3.68
C GLY A 72 13.39 -5.94 -3.09
N ASN A 73 13.63 -4.79 -3.73
CA ASN A 73 14.72 -3.88 -3.41
C ASN A 73 14.21 -2.59 -2.77
N TYR A 74 13.78 -2.61 -1.52
CA TYR A 74 13.54 -1.39 -0.73
C TYR A 74 14.15 -1.55 0.66
N ASN A 75 14.38 -0.43 1.36
CA ASN A 75 14.82 -0.48 2.75
C ASN A 75 13.63 -0.89 3.63
N ILE A 76 13.66 -2.12 4.15
CA ILE A 76 12.57 -2.68 4.96
C ILE A 76 12.32 -1.83 6.22
N GLN A 77 13.37 -1.28 6.84
CA GLN A 77 13.21 -0.54 8.10
C GLN A 77 12.60 0.83 7.88
N GLU A 78 12.95 1.47 6.75
CA GLU A 78 12.31 2.72 6.35
C GLU A 78 10.85 2.49 5.94
N ALA A 79 10.58 1.42 5.17
CA ALA A 79 9.22 1.02 4.80
C ALA A 79 8.35 0.73 6.03
N LEU A 80 8.90 0.07 7.06
CA LEU A 80 8.22 -0.14 8.35
C LEU A 80 7.86 1.18 9.02
N SER A 81 8.83 2.10 9.17
CA SER A 81 8.58 3.42 9.76
C SER A 81 7.50 4.20 9.01
N ILE A 82 7.47 4.12 7.67
CA ILE A 82 6.42 4.73 6.85
C ILE A 82 5.06 4.09 7.16
N CYS A 83 4.95 2.76 7.14
CA CYS A 83 3.69 2.05 7.36
C CYS A 83 3.15 2.26 8.78
N GLU A 84 4.02 2.28 9.79
CA GLU A 84 3.66 2.58 11.18
C GLU A 84 3.12 4.02 11.31
N LYS A 85 3.84 5.01 10.77
CA LYS A 85 3.40 6.42 10.79
C LYS A 85 2.06 6.62 10.08
N LYS A 86 1.81 5.86 9.01
CA LYS A 86 0.58 5.90 8.22
C LYS A 86 -0.54 4.99 8.73
N ARG A 87 -0.31 4.25 9.82
CA ARG A 87 -1.27 3.29 10.40
C ARG A 87 -1.76 2.28 9.36
N LEU A 88 -0.82 1.61 8.71
CA LEU A 88 -1.04 0.57 7.69
C LEU A 88 -0.72 -0.82 8.27
N PRO A 89 -1.58 -1.37 9.15
CA PRO A 89 -1.23 -2.54 9.96
C PRO A 89 -0.98 -3.81 9.14
N ARG A 90 -1.68 -4.00 8.02
CA ARG A 90 -1.50 -5.18 7.15
C ARG A 90 -0.13 -5.16 6.46
N GLU A 91 0.26 -4.00 5.95
CA GLU A 91 1.55 -3.77 5.32
C GLU A 91 2.69 -3.85 6.35
N THR A 92 2.48 -3.32 7.55
CA THR A 92 3.44 -3.47 8.66
C THR A 92 3.65 -4.93 9.03
N VAL A 93 2.58 -5.73 9.18
CA VAL A 93 2.68 -7.18 9.44
C VAL A 93 3.46 -7.89 8.35
N PHE A 94 3.19 -7.59 7.07
CA PHE A 94 3.93 -8.14 5.95
C PHE A 94 5.43 -7.83 6.03
N LEU A 95 5.78 -6.57 6.30
CA LEU A 95 7.17 -6.13 6.44
C LEU A 95 7.85 -6.72 7.67
N CYS A 96 7.15 -6.88 8.80
CA CYS A 96 7.63 -7.58 9.99
C CYS A 96 7.95 -9.04 9.70
N GLY A 97 7.14 -9.72 8.88
CA GLY A 97 7.45 -11.08 8.40
C GLY A 97 8.76 -11.12 7.60
N ARG A 98 9.01 -10.12 6.75
CA ARG A 98 10.25 -10.03 5.97
C ARG A 98 11.49 -9.64 6.78
N SER A 99 11.34 -8.83 7.82
CA SER A 99 12.44 -8.41 8.70
C SER A 99 12.73 -9.39 9.83
N GLY A 100 11.91 -10.44 9.99
CA GLY A 100 12.03 -11.41 11.08
C GLY A 100 11.43 -10.95 12.41
N ASN A 101 10.70 -9.83 12.43
CA ASN A 101 10.08 -9.28 13.65
C ASN A 101 8.69 -9.88 13.92
N GLY A 102 8.61 -11.21 14.04
CA GLY A 102 7.34 -11.93 14.19
C GLY A 102 6.55 -11.57 15.45
N ARG A 103 7.23 -11.20 16.54
CA ARG A 103 6.56 -10.77 17.78
C ARG A 103 5.74 -9.50 17.58
N VAL A 104 6.30 -8.51 16.87
CA VAL A 104 5.58 -7.26 16.56
C VAL A 104 4.44 -7.54 15.58
N ALA A 105 4.66 -8.39 14.57
CA ALA A 105 3.59 -8.80 13.66
C ALA A 105 2.38 -9.37 14.40
N LEU A 106 2.59 -10.33 15.31
CA LEU A 106 1.51 -10.93 16.10
C LEU A 106 0.81 -9.93 17.01
N GLN A 107 1.56 -9.02 17.61
CA GLN A 107 0.97 -7.97 18.45
C GLN A 107 0.01 -7.10 17.64
N ILE A 108 0.37 -6.74 16.41
CA ILE A 108 -0.49 -5.97 15.50
C ILE A 108 -1.70 -6.80 15.08
N ILE A 109 -1.50 -8.06 14.69
CA ILE A 109 -2.59 -8.95 14.26
C ILE A 109 -3.64 -9.12 15.38
N LEU A 110 -3.20 -9.38 16.61
CA LEU A 110 -4.11 -9.66 17.73
C LEU A 110 -4.78 -8.39 18.27
N ASN A 111 -4.04 -7.28 18.38
CA ASN A 111 -4.54 -6.09 19.08
C ASN A 111 -5.17 -5.05 18.14
N GLU A 112 -4.64 -4.90 16.93
CA GLU A 112 -5.11 -3.90 15.97
C GLU A 112 -6.05 -4.51 14.94
N LEU A 113 -5.64 -5.61 14.29
CA LEU A 113 -6.48 -6.28 13.29
C LEU A 113 -7.56 -7.14 13.92
N LYS A 114 -7.33 -7.61 15.15
CA LYS A 114 -8.20 -8.54 15.90
C LYS A 114 -8.57 -9.78 15.08
N ASP A 115 -7.60 -10.27 14.32
CA ASP A 115 -7.78 -11.35 13.34
C ASP A 115 -7.00 -12.59 13.78
N ILE A 116 -7.68 -13.49 14.50
CA ILE A 116 -7.06 -14.70 15.04
C ILE A 116 -6.67 -15.67 13.92
N GLU A 117 -7.45 -15.73 12.84
CA GLU A 117 -7.17 -16.59 11.69
C GLU A 117 -5.87 -16.14 11.01
N ALA A 118 -5.71 -14.83 10.77
CA ALA A 118 -4.46 -14.28 10.27
C ALA A 118 -3.26 -14.54 11.20
N ALA A 119 -3.48 -14.63 12.52
CA ALA A 119 -2.41 -14.95 13.47
C ALA A 119 -1.95 -16.41 13.34
N ILE A 120 -2.89 -17.32 13.07
CA ILE A 120 -2.59 -18.74 12.81
C ILE A 120 -1.88 -18.87 11.46
N GLU A 121 -2.40 -18.24 10.40
CA GLU A 121 -1.80 -18.25 9.07
C GLU A 121 -0.38 -17.67 9.04
N PHE A 122 -0.06 -16.72 9.93
CA PHE A 122 1.28 -16.15 10.01
C PHE A 122 2.38 -17.19 10.38
N PHE A 123 2.01 -18.30 11.02
CA PHE A 123 2.93 -19.36 11.46
C PHE A 123 2.92 -20.63 10.60
N VAL A 124 1.94 -20.77 9.70
CA VAL A 124 1.77 -21.94 8.82
C VAL A 124 2.53 -21.72 7.52
#